data_AF-A0A2T2UVS1-F1
#
_entry.id   AF-A0A2T2UVS1-F1
#
_cell.length_a   1.000
_cell.length_b   1.000
_cell.length_c   1.000
_cell.angle_alpha   90.00
_cell.angle_beta   90.00
_cell.angle_gamma   90.00
#
_symmetry.space_group_name_H-M   'P 1'
#
loop_
_entity.id
_entity.type
_entity.pdbx_description
1 polymer ?
#
loop_
_entity_poly.entity_id
_entity_poly.type
_entity_poly.pdbx_seq_one_letter_code
_entity_poly.pdbx_strand_id
1 'polypeptide(L)'
;MPCGGEFALTMQGLFFGTSGSTTASAKNSQPLGFTLIDALDSERVLWIDSRQLNYNEGAYTWDGSSWGSASSTSVLVKLTVPASTSSNLTSDLTFTLSDYGDTSVEVNSQSTFLPKTVTASLKKGDSEIFSVDLSKTNFYTATAGPSGKESQVPQRFLLKALTTPQFHTFDYESTSKKDFSFDFTLKKDNGNGDLALGILINATLTKNFDNISSTDTGALVDKLSGDLDLGPRLTLDYEFDVDGLNDLGESPSVDDVNSNFAVTVKVDGDKAGTIKVAKITQEINGQQFESRELVVEYNDGSKEAVNEAFPSASSTLSGSTSTSFSKAAGSIQSMAKSALLSVF
;
A
#
# COMPACT_ATOMS: atom_id res chain seq x y z
N MET A 1 12.37 -25.05 5.51
CA MET A 1 12.52 -25.11 6.98
C MET A 1 11.80 -23.90 7.57
N PRO A 2 11.00 -24.04 8.63
CA PRO A 2 10.30 -22.92 9.23
C PRO A 2 11.31 -22.11 10.07
N CYS A 3 11.77 -20.98 9.58
CA CYS A 3 12.63 -20.03 10.31
C CYS A 3 11.81 -19.16 11.29
N GLY A 4 10.98 -19.78 12.12
CA GLY A 4 9.84 -19.11 12.79
C GLY A 4 9.98 -18.75 14.28
N GLY A 5 11.15 -18.84 14.89
CA GLY A 5 11.31 -18.58 16.34
C GLY A 5 11.96 -17.23 16.65
N GLU A 6 13.29 -17.26 16.79
CA GLU A 6 14.08 -16.12 17.29
C GLU A 6 14.22 -14.98 16.28
N PHE A 7 14.32 -15.31 14.99
CA PHE A 7 14.35 -14.31 13.92
C PHE A 7 13.04 -13.53 13.84
N ALA A 8 11.90 -14.22 13.86
CA ALA A 8 10.58 -13.58 13.83
C ALA A 8 10.38 -12.66 15.05
N LEU A 9 10.80 -13.09 16.24
CA LEU A 9 10.73 -12.27 17.46
C LEU A 9 11.68 -11.06 17.43
N THR A 10 12.87 -11.21 16.87
CA THR A 10 13.83 -10.10 16.70
C THR A 10 13.30 -9.08 15.69
N MET A 11 12.76 -9.55 14.56
CA MET A 11 12.12 -8.70 13.56
C MET A 11 10.84 -8.03 14.07
N GLN A 12 10.03 -8.74 14.87
CA GLN A 12 8.83 -8.18 15.48
C GLN A 12 9.17 -7.02 16.42
N GLY A 13 10.22 -7.16 17.23
CA GLY A 13 10.75 -6.07 18.03
C GLY A 13 11.28 -4.92 17.18
N LEU A 14 12.05 -5.21 16.13
CA LEU A 14 12.69 -4.20 15.27
C LEU A 14 11.71 -3.36 14.43
N PHE A 15 10.57 -3.93 13.99
CA PHE A 15 9.72 -3.32 12.95
C PHE A 15 8.23 -3.17 13.29
N PHE A 16 7.70 -3.81 14.34
CA PHE A 16 6.25 -3.84 14.63
C PHE A 16 5.88 -3.24 16.00
N GLY A 17 6.58 -2.19 16.41
CA GLY A 17 6.24 -1.49 17.65
C GLY A 17 5.07 -0.54 17.46
N THR A 18 3.91 -0.80 18.07
CA THR A 18 3.04 0.28 18.58
C THR A 18 2.17 -0.14 19.77
N SER A 19 2.25 0.70 20.81
CA SER A 19 1.21 1.05 21.80
C SER A 19 0.68 0.00 22.78
N GLY A 20 1.13 0.09 24.04
CA GLY A 20 0.43 -0.47 25.19
C GLY A 20 1.25 -0.47 26.48
N SER A 21 1.21 0.61 27.27
CA SER A 21 1.46 0.51 28.72
C SER A 21 0.39 -0.44 29.29
N THR A 22 0.63 -1.46 30.09
CA THR A 22 1.21 -1.46 31.44
C THR A 22 1.27 -2.92 31.89
N THR A 23 2.35 -3.34 32.54
CA THR A 23 2.37 -3.89 33.91
C THR A 23 3.71 -4.58 34.18
N ALA A 24 4.29 -4.23 35.33
CA ALA A 24 5.48 -4.83 35.88
C ALA A 24 5.21 -6.29 36.28
N SER A 25 5.30 -7.24 35.34
CA SER A 25 5.46 -8.68 35.68
C SER A 25 5.97 -9.60 34.57
N ALA A 26 6.52 -9.07 33.46
CA ALA A 26 7.31 -9.86 32.52
C ALA A 26 8.74 -9.31 32.42
N LYS A 27 9.49 -9.37 33.54
CA LYS A 27 10.90 -8.95 33.61
C LYS A 27 11.89 -10.02 33.11
N ASN A 28 11.41 -11.15 32.60
CA ASN A 28 12.25 -12.18 32.01
C ASN A 28 11.93 -12.27 30.51
N SER A 29 12.92 -11.93 29.69
CA SER A 29 12.96 -11.95 28.22
C SER A 29 12.09 -10.90 27.49
N GLN A 30 12.52 -9.63 27.53
CA GLN A 30 12.22 -8.72 26.41
C GLN A 30 12.85 -9.32 25.13
N PRO A 31 12.12 -9.43 24.01
CA PRO A 31 12.71 -9.85 22.75
C PRO A 31 13.92 -8.97 22.40
N LEU A 32 14.99 -9.59 21.88
CA LEU A 32 16.25 -8.91 21.57
C LEU A 32 16.05 -7.63 20.74
N GLY A 33 15.06 -7.61 19.83
CA GLY A 33 14.73 -6.43 19.03
C GLY A 33 14.37 -5.17 19.84
N PHE A 34 13.67 -5.29 20.97
CA PHE A 34 13.35 -4.14 21.83
C PHE A 34 14.59 -3.61 22.54
N THR A 35 15.43 -4.50 23.08
CA THR A 35 16.71 -4.12 23.70
C THR A 35 17.63 -3.41 22.71
N LEU A 36 17.66 -3.86 21.46
CA LEU A 36 18.43 -3.23 20.40
C LEU A 36 17.92 -1.81 20.07
N ILE A 37 16.61 -1.62 19.93
CA ILE A 37 16.02 -0.29 19.66
C ILE A 37 16.26 0.68 20.81
N ASP A 38 15.99 0.25 22.06
CA ASP A 38 16.19 1.11 23.22
C ASP A 38 17.66 1.55 23.36
N ALA A 39 18.60 0.66 23.01
CA ALA A 39 20.03 0.99 22.97
C ALA A 39 20.38 1.96 21.84
N LEU A 40 19.76 1.86 20.66
CA LEU A 40 19.98 2.81 19.55
C LEU A 40 19.62 4.26 19.95
N ASP A 41 18.48 4.42 20.63
CA ASP A 41 17.99 5.72 21.09
C ASP A 41 18.85 6.27 22.24
N SER A 42 19.04 5.46 23.30
CA SER A 42 19.78 5.90 24.50
C SER A 42 21.25 6.23 24.23
N GLU A 43 21.90 5.51 23.32
CA GLU A 43 23.30 5.76 22.92
C GLU A 43 23.42 6.75 21.77
N ARG A 44 22.29 7.28 21.26
CA ARG A 44 22.22 8.22 20.12
C ARG A 44 22.93 7.69 18.89
N VAL A 45 22.78 6.41 18.57
CA VAL A 45 23.26 5.86 17.30
C VAL A 45 22.28 6.21 16.19
N LEU A 46 21.00 5.96 16.43
CA LEU A 46 19.88 6.26 15.54
C LEU A 46 18.67 6.58 16.43
N TRP A 47 18.15 7.80 16.37
CA TRP A 47 17.08 8.27 17.27
C TRP A 47 16.10 9.20 16.58
N ILE A 48 14.94 9.39 17.19
CA ILE A 48 13.94 10.35 16.72
C ILE A 48 13.86 11.50 17.72
N ASP A 49 14.13 12.72 17.25
CA ASP A 49 13.92 13.94 18.03
C ASP A 49 12.98 14.85 17.24
N SER A 50 11.95 15.37 17.89
CA SER A 50 11.04 16.35 17.28
C SER A 50 10.44 15.89 15.94
N ARG A 51 10.18 14.57 15.81
CA ARG A 51 9.70 13.88 14.59
C ARG A 51 10.69 13.85 13.42
N GLN A 52 11.96 14.11 13.68
CA GLN A 52 13.04 14.00 12.72
C GLN A 52 13.92 12.80 13.07
N LEU A 53 14.32 12.00 12.08
CA LEU A 53 15.31 10.96 12.28
C LEU A 53 16.70 11.61 12.35
N ASN A 54 17.43 11.25 13.39
CA ASN A 54 18.80 11.68 13.61
C ASN A 54 19.69 10.45 13.76
N TYR A 55 20.95 10.58 13.39
CA TYR A 55 21.91 9.48 13.45
C TYR A 55 23.32 10.00 13.65
N ASN A 56 24.17 9.15 14.22
CA ASN A 56 25.61 9.32 14.20
C ASN A 56 26.18 8.40 13.12
N GLU A 57 26.98 8.98 12.22
CA GLU A 57 27.56 8.21 11.13
C GLU A 57 28.57 7.18 11.64
N GLY A 58 28.47 5.94 11.17
CA GLY A 58 29.34 4.89 11.67
C GLY A 58 28.87 3.47 11.42
N ALA A 59 29.80 2.54 11.58
CA ALA A 59 29.50 1.12 11.71
C ALA A 59 29.58 0.69 13.18
N TYR A 60 28.47 0.16 13.68
CA TYR A 60 28.23 -0.26 15.05
C TYR A 60 27.97 -1.77 15.08
N THR A 61 28.51 -2.44 16.09
CA THR A 61 28.31 -3.89 16.31
C THR A 61 27.78 -4.10 17.70
N TRP A 62 26.69 -4.86 17.84
CA TRP A 62 26.14 -5.21 19.13
C TRP A 62 27.04 -6.21 19.85
N ASP A 63 27.48 -5.87 21.07
CA ASP A 63 28.37 -6.72 21.87
C ASP A 63 27.63 -7.68 22.81
N GLY A 64 26.29 -7.62 22.84
CA GLY A 64 25.43 -8.34 23.78
C GLY A 64 24.76 -7.44 24.81
N SER A 65 25.24 -6.20 24.98
CA SER A 65 24.77 -5.25 25.98
C SER A 65 24.71 -3.78 25.53
N SER A 66 25.58 -3.39 24.59
CA SER A 66 25.69 -2.03 24.06
C SER A 66 26.08 -2.04 22.58
N TRP A 67 25.94 -0.89 21.92
CA TRP A 67 26.54 -0.70 20.60
C TRP A 67 28.02 -0.40 20.75
N GLY A 68 28.86 -1.26 20.18
CA GLY A 68 30.29 -1.04 20.12
C GLY A 68 30.64 0.27 19.39
N SER A 69 31.82 0.81 19.69
CA SER A 69 32.27 2.09 19.13
C SER A 69 32.20 2.13 17.60
N ALA A 70 31.73 3.27 17.08
CA ALA A 70 31.65 3.52 15.65
C ALA A 70 33.03 3.38 14.99
N SER A 71 33.10 2.59 13.92
CA SER A 71 34.19 2.66 12.95
C SER A 71 33.76 3.47 11.72
N SER A 72 34.72 4.11 11.06
CA SER A 72 34.46 4.90 9.85
C SER A 72 33.90 4.00 8.73
N THR A 73 32.91 4.50 8.01
CA THR A 73 32.24 3.77 6.93
C THR A 73 31.83 4.75 5.81
N SER A 74 31.57 4.23 4.61
CA SER A 74 31.11 5.01 3.46
C SER A 74 29.57 5.13 3.37
N VAL A 75 28.85 4.53 4.31
CA VAL A 75 27.38 4.60 4.45
C VAL A 75 27.03 5.35 5.72
N LEU A 76 25.82 5.92 5.83
CA LEU A 76 25.43 6.70 7.00
C LEU A 76 25.48 5.85 8.28
N VAL A 77 24.73 4.76 8.34
CA VAL A 77 24.71 3.89 9.53
C VAL A 77 24.77 2.44 9.09
N LYS A 78 25.64 1.65 9.72
CA LYS A 78 25.69 0.20 9.60
C LYS A 78 25.57 -0.44 10.97
N LEU A 79 24.54 -1.26 11.19
CA LEU A 79 24.32 -1.98 12.43
C LEU A 79 24.52 -3.47 12.21
N THR A 80 25.38 -4.10 12.99
CA THR A 80 25.65 -5.54 12.92
C THR A 80 25.20 -6.18 14.22
N VAL A 81 24.26 -7.13 14.15
CA VAL A 81 23.77 -7.88 15.31
C VAL A 81 23.85 -9.37 15.05
N PRO A 82 24.12 -10.21 16.07
CA PRO A 82 24.06 -11.65 15.88
C PRO A 82 22.62 -12.06 15.56
N ALA A 83 22.42 -12.98 14.61
CA ALA A 83 21.07 -13.44 14.23
C ALA A 83 20.37 -14.30 15.32
N SER A 84 21.05 -14.60 16.44
CA SER A 84 20.55 -15.37 17.58
C SER A 84 21.28 -14.95 18.85
N THR A 85 20.65 -15.14 20.01
CA THR A 85 21.26 -14.92 21.34
C THR A 85 22.22 -16.04 21.75
N SER A 86 22.33 -17.11 20.96
CA SER A 86 23.26 -18.22 21.20
C SER A 86 24.67 -17.87 20.74
N SER A 87 25.67 -18.19 21.57
CA SER A 87 27.07 -17.77 21.45
C SER A 87 27.86 -18.38 20.27
N ASN A 88 27.22 -19.05 19.31
CA ASN A 88 27.89 -19.92 18.34
C ASN A 88 27.36 -19.83 16.89
N LEU A 89 26.91 -18.66 16.42
CA LEU A 89 26.43 -18.54 15.03
C LEU A 89 27.15 -17.44 14.24
N THR A 90 27.56 -17.83 13.04
CA THR A 90 28.39 -17.11 12.06
C THR A 90 27.60 -16.23 11.08
N SER A 91 26.29 -16.06 11.29
CA SER A 91 25.45 -15.25 10.40
C SER A 91 24.98 -14.00 11.12
N ASP A 92 25.64 -12.88 10.82
CA ASP A 92 25.24 -11.58 11.32
C ASP A 92 24.05 -11.04 10.52
N LEU A 93 23.13 -10.39 11.21
CA LEU A 93 22.15 -9.49 10.61
C LEU A 93 22.82 -8.13 10.46
N THR A 94 22.89 -7.63 9.23
CA THR A 94 23.46 -6.33 8.92
C THR A 94 22.37 -5.41 8.41
N PHE A 95 22.00 -4.41 9.20
CA PHE A 95 21.22 -3.27 8.74
C PHE A 95 22.16 -2.21 8.19
N THR A 96 21.76 -1.55 7.11
CA THR A 96 22.53 -0.45 6.51
C THR A 96 21.57 0.64 6.06
N LEU A 97 21.75 1.86 6.56
CA LEU A 97 21.17 3.09 6.06
C LEU A 97 22.25 3.82 5.24
N SER A 98 22.05 3.91 3.93
CA SER A 98 23.02 4.51 2.99
C SER A 98 22.67 5.93 2.61
N ASP A 99 21.38 6.27 2.59
CA ASP A 99 20.89 7.61 2.34
C ASP A 99 19.65 7.88 3.19
N TYR A 100 19.54 9.11 3.67
CA TYR A 100 18.37 9.61 4.40
C TYR A 100 18.33 11.13 4.28
N GLY A 101 17.24 11.64 3.73
CA GLY A 101 17.02 13.07 3.60
C GLY A 101 15.57 13.41 3.90
N ASP A 102 15.37 14.50 4.64
CA ASP A 102 14.05 15.00 4.99
C ASP A 102 13.71 16.26 4.20
N THR A 103 12.41 16.53 4.12
CA THR A 103 11.89 17.83 3.70
C THR A 103 10.91 18.35 4.73
N SER A 104 11.02 19.64 5.02
CA SER A 104 10.05 20.35 5.84
C SER A 104 8.78 20.57 5.03
N VAL A 105 7.64 20.24 5.63
CA VAL A 105 6.30 20.48 5.09
C VAL A 105 5.41 21.11 6.18
N GLU A 106 4.40 21.87 5.78
CA GLU A 106 3.48 22.50 6.74
C GLU A 106 2.19 21.68 6.86
N VAL A 107 1.88 21.22 8.07
CA VAL A 107 0.65 20.49 8.40
C VAL A 107 -0.07 21.28 9.48
N ASN A 108 -1.25 21.80 9.16
CA ASN A 108 -2.04 22.66 10.06
C ASN A 108 -1.21 23.85 10.60
N SER A 109 -0.46 24.53 9.73
CA SER A 109 0.42 25.64 10.10
C SER A 109 1.53 25.28 11.09
N GLN A 110 1.84 23.99 11.23
CA GLN A 110 3.02 23.50 11.95
C GLN A 110 3.98 22.86 10.97
N SER A 111 5.26 23.23 11.06
CA SER A 111 6.31 22.55 10.31
C SER A 111 6.49 21.12 10.85
N THR A 112 6.44 20.14 9.96
CA THR A 112 6.79 18.75 10.21
C THR A 112 7.81 18.30 9.17
N PHE A 113 8.65 17.34 9.52
CA PHE A 113 9.61 16.75 8.57
C PHE A 113 9.04 15.43 8.06
N LEU A 114 9.08 15.25 6.73
CA LEU A 114 8.73 14.00 6.09
C LEU A 114 9.94 13.48 5.30
N PRO A 115 10.16 12.16 5.25
CA PRO A 115 11.22 11.57 4.45
C PRO A 115 11.07 11.94 2.97
N LYS A 116 12.17 12.43 2.40
CA LYS A 116 12.30 12.73 0.97
C LYS A 116 13.11 11.65 0.25
N THR A 117 14.17 11.16 0.89
CA THR A 117 14.96 10.03 0.41
C THR A 117 15.24 9.07 1.55
N VAL A 118 15.20 7.78 1.25
CA VAL A 118 15.60 6.72 2.17
C VAL A 118 16.21 5.61 1.33
N THR A 119 17.42 5.17 1.67
CA THR A 119 17.97 3.93 1.12
C THR A 119 18.46 3.08 2.29
N ALA A 120 17.70 2.04 2.62
CA ALA A 120 18.06 1.12 3.69
C ALA A 120 17.94 -0.35 3.26
N SER A 121 18.76 -1.20 3.84
CA SER A 121 18.76 -2.64 3.58
C SER A 121 19.03 -3.42 4.86
N LEU A 122 18.52 -4.65 4.89
CA LEU A 122 18.80 -5.64 5.91
C LEU A 122 19.25 -6.93 5.22
N LYS A 123 20.44 -7.40 5.59
CA LYS A 123 21.03 -8.63 5.10
C LYS A 123 21.16 -9.65 6.22
N LYS A 124 20.99 -10.92 5.89
CA LYS A 124 21.34 -12.06 6.73
C LYS A 124 22.48 -12.81 6.06
N GLY A 125 23.70 -12.68 6.58
CA GLY A 125 24.90 -13.04 5.82
C GLY A 125 24.98 -12.22 4.53
N ASP A 126 25.16 -12.88 3.39
CA ASP A 126 25.27 -12.22 2.08
C ASP A 126 23.92 -11.99 1.38
N SER A 127 22.81 -12.52 1.93
CA SER A 127 21.49 -12.41 1.32
C SER A 127 20.73 -11.20 1.85
N GLU A 128 20.30 -10.32 0.95
CA GLU A 128 19.35 -9.25 1.29
C GLU A 128 17.96 -9.88 1.51
N ILE A 129 17.36 -9.57 2.66
CA ILE A 129 16.05 -10.09 3.06
C ILE A 129 14.99 -8.99 3.07
N PHE A 130 15.43 -7.75 3.24
CA PHE A 130 14.61 -6.56 3.18
C PHE A 130 15.43 -5.40 2.63
N SER A 131 14.81 -4.56 1.81
CA SER A 131 15.35 -3.26 1.44
C SER A 131 14.22 -2.29 1.18
N VAL A 132 14.51 -1.01 1.35
CA VAL A 132 13.60 0.09 1.06
C VAL A 132 14.40 1.20 0.38
N ASP A 133 13.85 1.67 -0.74
CA ASP A 133 14.37 2.78 -1.53
C ASP A 133 13.22 3.75 -1.81
N LEU A 134 13.19 4.85 -1.05
CA LEU A 134 12.31 5.99 -1.27
C LEU A 134 13.06 7.04 -2.08
N SER A 135 12.53 7.39 -3.23
CA SER A 135 13.12 8.35 -4.15
C SER A 135 12.07 9.21 -4.84
N LYS A 136 12.53 10.24 -5.55
CA LYS A 136 11.71 11.19 -6.33
C LYS A 136 10.63 11.93 -5.52
N THR A 137 10.62 11.82 -4.20
CA THR A 137 9.62 12.44 -3.34
C THR A 137 9.60 13.94 -3.52
N ASN A 138 8.42 14.46 -3.82
CA ASN A 138 8.15 15.88 -3.88
C ASN A 138 6.78 16.17 -3.25
N PHE A 139 6.63 17.33 -2.64
CA PHE A 139 5.37 17.79 -2.07
C PHE A 139 4.90 19.04 -2.79
N TYR A 140 3.60 19.27 -2.80
CA TYR A 140 3.07 20.56 -3.21
C TYR A 140 3.54 21.64 -2.23
N THR A 141 3.87 22.82 -2.74
CA THR A 141 4.09 23.98 -1.87
C THR A 141 2.80 24.26 -1.10
N ALA A 142 2.91 24.30 0.23
CA ALA A 142 1.81 24.66 1.10
C ALA A 142 1.23 26.01 0.63
N THR A 143 -0.04 26.00 0.29
CA THR A 143 -0.82 27.20 0.01
C THR A 143 -2.05 27.07 0.88
N ALA A 144 -2.19 27.95 1.86
CA ALA A 144 -3.33 27.93 2.75
C ALA A 144 -4.63 27.94 1.91
N GLY A 145 -5.36 26.83 1.95
CA GLY A 145 -6.70 26.77 1.39
C GLY A 145 -7.64 27.74 2.15
N PRO A 146 -8.83 28.03 1.63
CA PRO A 146 -9.83 28.88 2.30
C PRO A 146 -10.25 28.36 3.69
N SER A 147 -9.95 27.08 4.00
CA SER A 147 -10.19 26.43 5.29
C SER A 147 -9.03 26.58 6.30
N GLY A 148 -7.89 27.17 5.90
CA GLY A 148 -6.67 27.22 6.70
C GLY A 148 -6.00 25.86 6.92
N LYS A 149 -6.43 24.81 6.21
CA LYS A 149 -5.84 23.47 6.26
C LYS A 149 -4.97 23.25 5.04
N GLU A 150 -3.73 22.84 5.27
CA GLU A 150 -2.79 22.43 4.24
C GLU A 150 -2.84 20.90 4.16
N SER A 151 -3.15 20.36 2.98
CA SER A 151 -3.04 18.93 2.74
C SER A 151 -1.63 18.60 2.26
N GLN A 152 -0.94 17.70 2.96
CA GLN A 152 0.40 17.24 2.58
C GLN A 152 0.32 15.91 1.81
N VAL A 153 -0.55 15.88 0.80
CA VAL A 153 -0.48 14.82 -0.22
C VAL A 153 0.80 15.06 -1.01
N PRO A 154 1.71 14.07 -1.12
CA PRO A 154 2.90 14.21 -1.95
C PRO A 154 2.47 14.55 -3.37
N GLN A 155 3.24 15.38 -4.08
CA GLN A 155 3.04 15.54 -5.52
C GLN A 155 3.49 14.28 -6.25
N ARG A 156 4.57 13.65 -5.78
CA ARG A 156 5.05 12.38 -6.32
C ARG A 156 5.93 11.66 -5.32
N PHE A 157 6.02 10.34 -5.41
CA PHE A 157 7.06 9.54 -4.77
C PHE A 157 7.21 8.20 -5.49
N LEU A 158 8.39 7.60 -5.38
CA LEU A 158 8.66 6.23 -5.80
C LEU A 158 9.25 5.48 -4.61
N LEU A 159 8.53 4.47 -4.14
CA LEU A 159 8.96 3.59 -3.07
C LEU A 159 9.15 2.19 -3.63
N LYS A 160 10.36 1.65 -3.54
CA LYS A 160 10.65 0.24 -3.83
C LYS A 160 10.99 -0.46 -2.54
N ALA A 161 10.36 -1.60 -2.29
CA ALA A 161 10.63 -2.41 -1.13
C ALA A 161 10.85 -3.87 -1.52
N LEU A 162 11.93 -4.46 -1.03
CA LEU A 162 12.10 -5.91 -1.02
C LEU A 162 11.59 -6.43 0.31
N THR A 163 10.70 -7.41 0.26
CA THR A 163 10.39 -8.32 1.36
C THR A 163 10.58 -9.73 0.80
N THR A 164 11.79 -10.26 0.88
CA THR A 164 12.17 -11.47 0.13
C THR A 164 11.16 -12.60 0.35
N PRO A 165 10.64 -13.24 -0.72
CA PRO A 165 11.08 -13.15 -2.11
C PRO A 165 10.20 -12.22 -2.97
N GLN A 166 9.72 -11.10 -2.44
CA GLN A 166 8.80 -10.20 -3.14
C GLN A 166 9.37 -8.79 -3.26
N PHE A 167 9.30 -8.23 -4.45
CA PHE A 167 9.56 -6.81 -4.70
C PHE A 167 8.23 -6.07 -4.87
N HIS A 168 8.07 -5.02 -4.08
CA HIS A 168 6.96 -4.08 -4.13
C HIS A 168 7.47 -2.78 -4.73
N THR A 169 6.72 -2.22 -5.66
CA THR A 169 6.94 -0.87 -6.18
C THR A 169 5.64 -0.10 -5.98
N PHE A 170 5.74 1.06 -5.34
CA PHE A 170 4.66 2.03 -5.20
C PHE A 170 5.14 3.30 -5.92
N ASP A 171 4.47 3.66 -7.00
CA ASP A 171 4.71 4.91 -7.73
C ASP A 171 3.45 5.76 -7.63
N TYR A 172 3.60 6.97 -7.11
CA TYR A 172 2.52 7.92 -7.01
C TYR A 172 2.93 9.19 -7.75
N GLU A 173 2.03 9.70 -8.58
CA GLU A 173 2.19 10.98 -9.24
C GLU A 173 0.88 11.73 -9.27
N SER A 174 0.92 13.00 -8.91
CA SER A 174 -0.18 13.93 -8.98
C SER A 174 0.25 15.09 -9.87
N THR A 175 -0.40 15.20 -11.03
CA THR A 175 -0.16 16.28 -12.00
C THR A 175 -0.88 17.56 -11.59
N SER A 176 -1.96 17.43 -10.82
CA SER A 176 -2.73 18.53 -10.25
C SER A 176 -3.28 18.11 -8.88
N LYS A 177 -3.67 19.08 -8.03
CA LYS A 177 -4.33 18.77 -6.73
C LYS A 177 -5.71 18.09 -6.86
N LYS A 178 -6.16 17.77 -8.08
CA LYS A 178 -7.36 16.98 -8.38
C LYS A 178 -7.07 15.67 -9.08
N ASP A 179 -5.95 15.57 -9.79
CA ASP A 179 -5.64 14.44 -10.66
C ASP A 179 -4.42 13.70 -10.12
N PHE A 180 -4.55 12.39 -9.93
CA PHE A 180 -3.45 11.55 -9.50
C PHE A 180 -3.48 10.18 -10.14
N SER A 181 -2.29 9.59 -10.21
CA SER A 181 -1.99 8.24 -10.64
C SER A 181 -1.26 7.54 -9.51
N PHE A 182 -1.62 6.28 -9.27
CA PHE A 182 -0.95 5.40 -8.32
C PHE A 182 -0.77 4.03 -8.99
N ASP A 183 0.48 3.61 -9.12
CA ASP A 183 0.88 2.31 -9.63
C ASP A 183 1.47 1.50 -8.47
N PHE A 184 0.89 0.33 -8.23
CA PHE A 184 1.46 -0.70 -7.37
C PHE A 184 1.83 -1.92 -8.20
N THR A 185 3.07 -2.37 -8.06
CA THR A 185 3.57 -3.57 -8.71
C THR A 185 4.19 -4.52 -7.69
N LEU A 186 3.73 -5.77 -7.68
CA LEU A 186 4.28 -6.88 -6.92
C LEU A 186 4.95 -7.88 -7.86
N LYS A 187 6.25 -8.10 -7.68
CA LYS A 187 7.04 -9.06 -8.46
C LYS A 187 7.69 -10.10 -7.56
N LYS A 188 7.92 -11.29 -8.10
CA LYS A 188 8.75 -12.30 -7.44
C LYS A 188 10.23 -11.99 -7.63
N ASP A 189 10.99 -12.05 -6.56
CA ASP A 189 12.46 -12.01 -6.54
C ASP A 189 13.04 -13.39 -6.89
N ASN A 190 12.82 -13.82 -8.13
CA ASN A 190 13.32 -15.10 -8.67
C ASN A 190 14.25 -14.90 -9.89
N GLY A 191 14.84 -13.72 -10.05
CA GLY A 191 15.74 -13.37 -11.16
C GLY A 191 15.05 -12.98 -12.47
N ASN A 192 13.81 -13.40 -12.70
CA ASN A 192 13.02 -13.02 -13.89
C ASN A 192 12.02 -11.90 -13.62
N GLY A 193 11.71 -11.61 -12.34
CA GLY A 193 10.85 -10.49 -11.96
C GLY A 193 9.40 -10.67 -12.36
N ASP A 194 8.91 -11.93 -12.36
CA ASP A 194 7.57 -12.27 -12.81
C ASP A 194 6.52 -11.43 -12.04
N LEU A 195 5.64 -10.77 -12.79
CA LEU A 195 4.53 -10.01 -12.23
C LEU A 195 3.57 -10.97 -11.51
N ALA A 196 3.35 -10.70 -10.22
CA ALA A 196 2.36 -11.40 -9.42
C ALA A 196 1.06 -10.61 -9.35
N LEU A 197 1.15 -9.29 -9.23
CA LEU A 197 0.02 -8.36 -9.16
C LEU A 197 0.49 -6.98 -9.63
N GLY A 198 -0.30 -6.32 -10.49
CA GLY A 198 -0.15 -4.92 -10.85
C GLY A 198 -1.48 -4.19 -10.63
N ILE A 199 -1.44 -2.97 -10.11
CA ILE A 199 -2.61 -2.13 -9.91
C ILE A 199 -2.24 -0.73 -10.36
N LEU A 200 -2.88 -0.25 -11.42
CA LEU A 200 -2.85 1.16 -11.79
C LEU A 200 -4.18 1.80 -11.42
N ILE A 201 -4.13 2.93 -10.71
CA ILE A 201 -5.27 3.77 -10.36
C ILE A 201 -5.00 5.19 -10.87
N ASN A 202 -5.83 5.67 -11.77
CA ASN A 202 -5.91 7.07 -12.18
C ASN A 202 -7.25 7.62 -11.69
N ALA A 203 -7.21 8.69 -10.91
CA ALA A 203 -8.41 9.29 -10.36
C ALA A 203 -8.41 10.81 -10.52
N THR A 204 -9.60 11.32 -10.81
CA THR A 204 -9.91 12.75 -10.81
C THR A 204 -10.89 13.02 -9.68
N LEU A 205 -10.56 13.99 -8.84
CA LEU A 205 -11.38 14.42 -7.72
C LEU A 205 -12.33 15.54 -8.11
N THR A 206 -13.49 15.57 -7.45
CA THR A 206 -14.46 16.66 -7.62
C THR A 206 -13.90 17.99 -7.09
N LYS A 207 -13.05 17.95 -6.05
CA LYS A 207 -12.41 19.11 -5.40
C LYS A 207 -10.90 18.89 -5.22
N ASN A 208 -10.16 20.00 -5.09
CA ASN A 208 -8.74 19.94 -4.74
C ASN A 208 -8.55 19.28 -3.36
N PHE A 209 -7.47 18.52 -3.15
CA PHE A 209 -7.14 17.90 -1.85
C PHE A 209 -7.20 18.88 -0.66
N ASP A 210 -6.77 20.14 -0.83
CA ASP A 210 -6.82 21.16 0.24
C ASP A 210 -8.24 21.59 0.63
N ASN A 211 -9.20 21.37 -0.26
CA ASN A 211 -10.60 21.76 -0.09
C ASN A 211 -11.50 20.58 0.29
N ILE A 212 -10.94 19.37 0.39
CA ILE A 212 -11.66 18.21 0.89
C ILE A 212 -11.68 18.28 2.42
N SER A 213 -12.88 18.16 2.98
CA SER A 213 -13.16 18.21 4.41
C SER A 213 -13.80 16.91 4.87
N SER A 214 -13.62 16.59 6.15
CA SER A 214 -14.29 15.43 6.78
C SER A 214 -15.83 15.57 6.81
N THR A 215 -16.36 16.75 6.51
CA THR A 215 -17.79 17.06 6.48
C THR A 215 -18.37 17.04 5.07
N ASP A 216 -17.56 16.81 4.04
CA ASP A 216 -18.06 16.70 2.67
C ASP A 216 -18.94 15.45 2.55
N THR A 217 -20.22 15.69 2.29
CA THR A 217 -21.23 14.66 2.00
C THR A 217 -21.45 14.61 0.50
N GLY A 218 -20.84 13.64 -0.18
CA GLY A 218 -20.94 13.48 -1.63
C GLY A 218 -19.79 12.65 -2.20
N ALA A 219 -19.81 12.44 -3.52
CA ALA A 219 -18.72 11.83 -4.25
C ALA A 219 -17.49 12.75 -4.22
N LEU A 220 -16.38 12.24 -3.68
CA LEU A 220 -15.10 12.96 -3.71
C LEU A 220 -14.30 12.65 -4.98
N VAL A 221 -14.65 11.56 -5.64
CA VAL A 221 -14.06 11.10 -6.90
C VAL A 221 -15.08 11.33 -7.99
N ASP A 222 -14.65 12.04 -9.04
CA ASP A 222 -15.41 12.28 -10.26
C ASP A 222 -15.22 11.09 -11.21
N LYS A 223 -13.96 10.76 -11.50
CA LYS A 223 -13.59 9.68 -12.42
C LYS A 223 -12.53 8.77 -11.82
N LEU A 224 -12.61 7.50 -12.17
CA LEU A 224 -11.66 6.48 -11.76
C LEU A 224 -11.37 5.57 -12.95
N SER A 225 -10.10 5.34 -13.28
CA SER A 225 -9.69 4.47 -14.38
C SER A 225 -8.36 3.81 -14.09
N GLY A 226 -7.99 2.79 -14.83
CA GLY A 226 -6.69 2.13 -14.70
C GLY A 226 -6.76 0.66 -15.10
N ASP A 227 -5.86 -0.12 -14.54
CA ASP A 227 -5.76 -1.54 -14.81
C ASP A 227 -5.45 -2.37 -13.56
N LEU A 228 -5.84 -3.63 -13.62
CA LEU A 228 -5.53 -4.66 -12.63
C LEU A 228 -4.90 -5.84 -13.36
N ASP A 229 -3.60 -6.02 -13.18
CA ASP A 229 -2.86 -7.16 -13.69
C ASP A 229 -2.87 -8.30 -12.68
N LEU A 230 -3.54 -9.40 -13.03
CA LEU A 230 -3.63 -10.62 -12.25
C LEU A 230 -2.63 -11.65 -12.79
N GLY A 231 -1.36 -11.38 -12.56
CA GLY A 231 -0.24 -12.16 -13.08
C GLY A 231 0.14 -11.75 -14.52
N PRO A 232 0.88 -12.59 -15.27
CA PRO A 232 1.50 -12.17 -16.52
C PRO A 232 0.58 -12.15 -17.75
N ARG A 233 -0.67 -12.61 -17.63
CA ARG A 233 -1.55 -12.83 -18.79
C ARG A 233 -2.90 -12.14 -18.68
N LEU A 234 -3.44 -11.97 -17.48
CA LEU A 234 -4.78 -11.46 -17.27
C LEU A 234 -4.73 -10.02 -16.80
N THR A 235 -5.35 -9.12 -17.55
CA THR A 235 -5.47 -7.71 -17.21
C THR A 235 -6.94 -7.30 -17.25
N LEU A 236 -7.39 -6.53 -16.27
CA LEU A 236 -8.69 -5.87 -16.28
C LEU A 236 -8.48 -4.37 -16.44
N ASP A 237 -8.74 -3.82 -17.62
CA ASP A 237 -8.81 -2.37 -17.80
C ASP A 237 -10.16 -1.88 -17.28
N TYR A 238 -10.18 -0.82 -16.49
CA TYR A 238 -11.42 -0.27 -15.95
C TYR A 238 -11.53 1.25 -16.13
N GLU A 239 -12.76 1.71 -16.29
CA GLU A 239 -13.14 3.12 -16.32
C GLU A 239 -14.53 3.28 -15.66
N PHE A 240 -14.62 4.21 -14.73
CA PHE A 240 -15.82 4.54 -13.97
C PHE A 240 -16.04 6.04 -14.00
N ASP A 241 -17.25 6.44 -14.41
CA ASP A 241 -17.81 7.77 -14.14
C ASP A 241 -18.52 7.70 -12.78
N VAL A 242 -17.79 8.05 -11.72
CA VAL A 242 -18.27 7.89 -10.34
C VAL A 242 -19.33 8.94 -10.04
N ASP A 243 -19.18 10.17 -10.53
CA ASP A 243 -20.19 11.21 -10.36
C ASP A 243 -21.49 10.81 -11.08
N GLY A 244 -21.38 10.37 -12.34
CA GLY A 244 -22.52 9.87 -13.12
C GLY A 244 -23.25 8.72 -12.44
N LEU A 245 -22.52 7.76 -11.84
CA LEU A 245 -23.12 6.66 -11.05
C LEU A 245 -23.89 7.14 -9.81
N ASN A 246 -23.45 8.23 -9.17
CA ASN A 246 -24.13 8.78 -7.99
C ASN A 246 -25.42 9.52 -8.35
N ASP A 247 -25.51 10.07 -9.56
CA ASP A 247 -26.69 10.78 -10.07
C ASP A 247 -27.82 9.87 -10.54
N LEU A 248 -27.57 8.56 -10.66
CA LEU A 248 -28.52 7.56 -11.16
C LEU A 248 -29.75 7.30 -10.26
N GLY A 249 -29.78 7.84 -9.03
CA GLY A 249 -30.89 7.69 -8.09
C GLY A 249 -31.04 6.28 -7.50
N GLU A 250 -32.22 5.97 -6.93
CA GLU A 250 -32.41 4.75 -6.12
C GLU A 250 -32.59 3.45 -6.94
N SER A 251 -32.93 3.54 -8.23
CA SER A 251 -33.26 2.36 -9.05
C SER A 251 -32.91 2.55 -10.54
N PRO A 252 -31.62 2.74 -10.89
CA PRO A 252 -31.21 2.85 -12.29
C PRO A 252 -31.56 1.61 -13.10
N SER A 253 -31.67 1.75 -14.42
CA SER A 253 -31.70 0.60 -15.31
C SER A 253 -30.31 -0.04 -15.45
N VAL A 254 -30.22 -1.21 -16.08
CA VAL A 254 -28.93 -1.86 -16.37
C VAL A 254 -28.13 -1.03 -17.38
N ASP A 255 -28.81 -0.42 -18.36
CA ASP A 255 -28.16 0.39 -19.39
C ASP A 255 -27.62 1.71 -18.80
N ASP A 256 -28.33 2.29 -17.83
CA ASP A 256 -27.86 3.49 -17.12
C ASP A 256 -26.56 3.20 -16.35
N VAL A 257 -26.46 2.02 -15.71
CA VAL A 257 -25.23 1.63 -15.01
C VAL A 257 -24.10 1.33 -15.98
N ASN A 258 -24.37 0.52 -17.01
CA ASN A 258 -23.35 0.11 -18.00
C ASN A 258 -22.85 1.28 -18.87
N SER A 259 -23.54 2.43 -18.89
CA SER A 259 -23.04 3.63 -19.57
C SER A 259 -22.03 4.44 -18.76
N ASN A 260 -21.97 4.22 -17.43
CA ASN A 260 -21.04 4.91 -16.52
C ASN A 260 -19.93 3.98 -15.98
N PHE A 261 -19.87 2.74 -16.50
CA PHE A 261 -18.97 1.70 -16.05
C PHE A 261 -18.51 0.86 -17.23
N ALA A 262 -17.20 0.78 -17.44
CA ALA A 262 -16.59 -0.07 -18.46
C ALA A 262 -15.44 -0.85 -17.87
N VAL A 263 -15.46 -2.18 -18.00
CA VAL A 263 -14.34 -3.05 -17.64
C VAL A 263 -14.05 -4.01 -18.77
N THR A 264 -12.86 -3.96 -19.32
CA THR A 264 -12.40 -4.85 -20.40
C THR A 264 -11.51 -5.94 -19.81
N VAL A 265 -11.85 -7.19 -20.08
CA VAL A 265 -11.03 -8.35 -19.71
C VAL A 265 -10.07 -8.63 -20.86
N LYS A 266 -8.77 -8.64 -20.59
CA LYS A 266 -7.73 -9.01 -21.55
C LYS A 266 -7.00 -10.26 -21.11
N VAL A 267 -6.71 -11.14 -22.07
CA VAL A 267 -5.85 -12.32 -21.90
C VAL A 267 -4.73 -12.23 -22.93
N ASP A 268 -3.48 -12.25 -22.47
CA ASP A 268 -2.28 -12.06 -23.29
C ASP A 268 -2.29 -10.72 -24.07
N GLY A 269 -2.93 -9.70 -23.50
CA GLY A 269 -3.11 -8.37 -24.11
C GLY A 269 -4.29 -8.27 -25.08
N ASP A 270 -4.87 -9.38 -25.50
CA ASP A 270 -6.04 -9.40 -26.40
C ASP A 270 -7.35 -9.33 -25.61
N LYS A 271 -8.32 -8.59 -26.14
CA LYS A 271 -9.65 -8.49 -25.53
C LYS A 271 -10.35 -9.86 -25.53
N ALA A 272 -10.56 -10.42 -24.34
CA ALA A 272 -11.28 -11.66 -24.13
C ALA A 272 -12.77 -11.44 -23.85
N GLY A 273 -13.12 -10.34 -23.17
CA GLY A 273 -14.50 -10.04 -22.79
C GLY A 273 -14.67 -8.65 -22.19
N THR A 274 -15.86 -8.37 -21.70
CA THR A 274 -16.22 -7.13 -20.99
C THR A 274 -17.03 -7.50 -19.75
N ILE A 275 -16.71 -6.93 -18.59
CA ILE A 275 -17.57 -7.07 -17.41
C ILE A 275 -18.70 -6.06 -17.51
N LYS A 276 -19.94 -6.53 -17.32
CA LYS A 276 -21.15 -5.71 -17.36
C LYS A 276 -22.09 -6.11 -16.24
N VAL A 277 -23.01 -5.21 -15.90
CA VAL A 277 -24.20 -5.58 -15.14
C VAL A 277 -25.20 -6.24 -16.09
N ALA A 278 -25.74 -7.39 -15.70
CA ALA A 278 -26.82 -8.07 -16.41
C ALA A 278 -27.99 -8.36 -15.48
N LYS A 279 -29.20 -8.43 -16.03
CA LYS A 279 -30.34 -9.03 -15.34
C LYS A 279 -30.26 -10.54 -15.50
N ILE A 280 -30.34 -11.25 -14.39
CA ILE A 280 -30.42 -12.71 -14.36
C ILE A 280 -31.81 -13.08 -13.85
N THR A 281 -32.52 -13.90 -14.61
CA THR A 281 -33.82 -14.44 -14.20
C THR A 281 -33.61 -15.84 -13.66
N GLN A 282 -33.82 -16.04 -12.37
CA GLN A 282 -33.78 -17.35 -11.73
C GLN A 282 -35.21 -17.82 -11.45
N GLU A 283 -35.51 -19.08 -11.78
CA GLU A 283 -36.78 -19.71 -11.40
C GLU A 283 -36.58 -20.56 -10.13
N ILE A 284 -37.23 -20.18 -9.05
CA ILE A 284 -37.20 -20.92 -7.78
C ILE A 284 -38.65 -21.30 -7.46
N ASN A 285 -38.93 -22.60 -7.40
CA ASN A 285 -40.26 -23.14 -7.11
C ASN A 285 -41.39 -22.61 -8.03
N GLY A 286 -41.10 -22.43 -9.33
CA GLY A 286 -42.08 -21.92 -10.29
C GLY A 286 -42.31 -20.40 -10.24
N GLN A 287 -41.55 -19.68 -9.42
CA GLN A 287 -41.54 -18.21 -9.36
C GLN A 287 -40.26 -17.67 -9.98
N GLN A 288 -40.40 -16.65 -10.83
CA GLN A 288 -39.26 -15.94 -11.40
C GLN A 288 -38.78 -14.84 -10.44
N PHE A 289 -37.47 -14.83 -10.19
CA PHE A 289 -36.76 -13.82 -9.43
C PHE A 289 -35.77 -13.15 -10.38
N GLU A 290 -35.88 -11.83 -10.54
CA GLU A 290 -34.86 -11.05 -11.24
C GLU A 290 -33.80 -10.59 -10.23
N SER A 291 -32.56 -11.05 -10.41
CA SER A 291 -31.38 -10.47 -9.78
C SER A 291 -30.60 -9.64 -10.79
N ARG A 292 -29.74 -8.75 -10.29
CA ARG A 292 -28.74 -8.06 -11.10
C ARG A 292 -27.38 -8.51 -10.65
N GLU A 293 -26.55 -8.93 -11.59
CA GLU A 293 -25.25 -9.53 -11.29
C GLU A 293 -24.19 -8.97 -12.24
N LEU A 294 -22.95 -8.93 -11.77
CA LEU A 294 -21.80 -8.66 -12.62
C LEU A 294 -21.46 -9.95 -13.39
N VAL A 295 -21.42 -9.84 -14.71
CA VAL A 295 -21.09 -10.95 -15.61
C VAL A 295 -19.93 -10.57 -16.51
N VAL A 296 -19.12 -11.55 -16.87
CA VAL A 296 -18.20 -11.44 -18.01
C VAL A 296 -18.99 -11.80 -19.26
N GLU A 297 -19.10 -10.86 -20.20
CA GLU A 297 -19.62 -11.10 -21.54
C GLU A 297 -18.45 -11.30 -22.51
N TYR A 298 -18.38 -12.50 -23.09
CA TYR A 298 -17.34 -12.91 -24.02
C TYR A 298 -17.64 -12.45 -25.45
N ASN A 299 -16.63 -12.52 -26.32
CA ASN A 299 -16.75 -12.11 -27.72
C ASN A 299 -17.79 -12.92 -28.53
N ASP A 300 -18.11 -14.14 -28.09
CA ASP A 300 -19.15 -14.99 -28.69
C ASP A 300 -20.57 -14.70 -28.14
N GLY A 301 -20.69 -13.73 -27.22
CA GLY A 301 -21.94 -13.35 -26.58
C GLY A 301 -22.33 -14.24 -25.39
N SER A 302 -21.54 -15.27 -25.07
CA SER A 302 -21.74 -16.06 -23.85
C SER A 302 -21.47 -15.21 -22.61
N LYS A 303 -22.14 -15.56 -21.51
CA LYS A 303 -22.08 -14.83 -20.25
C LYS A 303 -21.84 -15.79 -19.10
N GLU A 304 -20.97 -15.42 -18.18
CA GLU A 304 -20.76 -16.12 -16.92
C GLU A 304 -20.65 -15.12 -15.77
N ALA A 305 -21.01 -15.53 -14.55
CA ALA A 305 -20.89 -14.66 -13.40
C ALA A 305 -19.41 -14.36 -13.10
N VAL A 306 -19.08 -13.14 -12.69
CA VAL A 306 -17.69 -12.75 -12.34
C VAL A 306 -17.10 -13.67 -11.26
N ASN A 307 -17.91 -14.14 -10.31
CA ASN A 307 -17.47 -15.06 -9.27
C ASN A 307 -17.13 -16.46 -9.79
N GLU A 308 -17.70 -16.85 -10.94
CA GLU A 308 -17.39 -18.12 -11.61
C GLU A 308 -16.17 -17.96 -12.53
N ALA A 309 -16.07 -16.81 -13.22
CA ALA A 309 -14.92 -16.44 -14.04
C ALA A 309 -13.62 -16.30 -13.23
N PHE A 310 -13.74 -15.73 -12.03
CA PHE A 310 -12.62 -15.41 -11.15
C PHE A 310 -12.87 -15.94 -9.73
N PRO A 311 -12.92 -17.27 -9.53
CA PRO A 311 -13.31 -17.86 -8.25
C PRO A 311 -12.34 -17.48 -7.13
N SER A 312 -11.06 -17.27 -7.46
CA SER A 312 -10.00 -16.86 -6.53
C SER A 312 -9.98 -15.36 -6.21
N ALA A 313 -10.59 -14.52 -7.06
CA ALA A 313 -10.66 -13.06 -6.87
C ALA A 313 -12.02 -12.60 -6.31
N SER A 314 -13.00 -13.51 -6.27
CA SER A 314 -14.37 -13.24 -5.83
C SER A 314 -14.43 -12.62 -4.44
N SER A 315 -13.64 -13.07 -3.45
CA SER A 315 -13.63 -12.49 -2.10
C SER A 315 -13.08 -11.05 -2.03
N THR A 316 -12.31 -10.62 -3.02
CA THR A 316 -11.75 -9.27 -3.13
C THR A 316 -12.66 -8.35 -3.95
N LEU A 317 -13.35 -8.88 -4.96
CA LEU A 317 -14.27 -8.13 -5.84
C LEU A 317 -15.70 -8.07 -5.30
N SER A 318 -16.14 -9.06 -4.52
CA SER A 318 -17.48 -9.14 -3.93
C SER A 318 -17.54 -8.36 -2.62
N GLY A 319 -17.54 -7.03 -2.70
CA GLY A 319 -18.08 -6.22 -1.61
C GLY A 319 -19.52 -6.66 -1.35
N SER A 320 -19.77 -7.28 -0.19
CA SER A 320 -21.07 -7.60 0.44
C SER A 320 -22.30 -7.54 -0.50
N THR A 321 -22.78 -8.70 -0.95
CA THR A 321 -23.96 -8.87 -1.81
C THR A 321 -25.31 -8.58 -1.12
N SER A 322 -25.36 -7.81 -0.02
CA SER A 322 -26.62 -7.49 0.66
C SER A 322 -27.10 -6.06 0.36
N THR A 323 -28.03 -5.97 -0.60
CA THR A 323 -29.12 -4.97 -0.70
C THR A 323 -28.74 -3.49 -0.46
N SER A 324 -28.07 -2.88 -1.44
CA SER A 324 -28.38 -1.59 -2.05
C SER A 324 -27.23 -1.20 -2.98
N PHE A 325 -27.49 -0.98 -4.26
CA PHE A 325 -26.47 -0.73 -5.30
C PHE A 325 -25.55 0.48 -4.99
N SER A 326 -26.04 1.49 -4.26
CA SER A 326 -25.23 2.59 -3.69
C SER A 326 -24.11 2.12 -2.76
N LYS A 327 -24.23 0.93 -2.16
CA LYS A 327 -23.18 0.29 -1.35
C LYS A 327 -22.21 -0.57 -2.17
N ALA A 328 -22.56 -0.97 -3.39
CA ALA A 328 -21.68 -1.69 -4.30
C ALA A 328 -20.77 -0.71 -5.08
N ALA A 329 -21.34 0.38 -5.59
CA ALA A 329 -20.57 1.55 -6.01
C ALA A 329 -19.80 2.14 -4.81
N GLY A 330 -20.44 2.20 -3.64
CA GLY A 330 -19.81 2.52 -2.36
C GLY A 330 -18.75 1.53 -1.89
N SER A 331 -18.75 0.27 -2.35
CA SER A 331 -17.72 -0.74 -2.00
C SER A 331 -16.56 -0.72 -2.97
N ILE A 332 -16.77 -0.38 -4.25
CA ILE A 332 -15.68 -0.05 -5.18
C ILE A 332 -15.06 1.28 -4.77
N GLN A 333 -15.88 2.27 -4.40
CA GLN A 333 -15.45 3.52 -3.76
C GLN A 333 -14.79 3.24 -2.42
N SER A 334 -15.27 2.28 -1.60
CA SER A 334 -14.63 1.90 -0.34
C SER A 334 -13.39 1.05 -0.56
N MET A 335 -13.26 0.31 -1.65
CA MET A 335 -12.04 -0.43 -2.01
C MET A 335 -10.99 0.54 -2.54
N ALA A 336 -11.37 1.47 -3.41
CA ALA A 336 -10.53 2.57 -3.85
C ALA A 336 -10.17 3.50 -2.70
N LYS A 337 -11.11 3.81 -1.80
CA LYS A 337 -10.91 4.61 -0.59
C LYS A 337 -10.15 3.85 0.48
N SER A 338 -10.32 2.54 0.66
CA SER A 338 -9.50 1.73 1.57
C SER A 338 -8.11 1.47 0.99
N ALA A 339 -7.97 1.34 -0.32
CA ALA A 339 -6.68 1.31 -1.00
C ALA A 339 -5.97 2.66 -0.81
N LEU A 340 -6.65 3.78 -1.08
CA LEU A 340 -6.15 5.13 -0.78
C LEU A 340 -5.82 5.31 0.71
N LEU A 341 -6.74 5.00 1.63
CA LEU A 341 -6.54 5.13 3.09
C LEU A 341 -5.60 4.08 3.69
N SER A 342 -5.15 3.09 2.92
CA SER A 342 -4.07 2.16 3.31
C SER A 342 -2.70 2.61 2.77
N VAL A 343 -2.71 3.52 1.80
CA VAL A 343 -1.53 4.16 1.20
C VAL A 343 -1.24 5.52 1.86
N PHE A 344 -2.22 6.14 2.52
CA PHE A 344 -2.12 7.36 3.35
C PHE A 344 -2.31 7.06 4.83
#